data_AF-A0A7W9WF19-F1
#
_entry.id   AF-A0A7W9WF19-F1
#
_cell.length_a   1.000
_cell.length_b   1.000
_cell.length_c   1.000
_cell.angle_alpha   90.00
_cell.angle_beta   90.00
_cell.angle_gamma   90.00
#
_symmetry.space_group_name_H-M   'P 1'
#
loop_
_entity.id
_entity.type
_entity.pdbx_description
1 polymer ?
#
loop_
_entity_poly.entity_id
_entity_poly.type
_entity_poly.pdbx_seq_one_letter_code
_entity_poly.pdbx_strand_id
1 'polypeptide(L)'
;MRGASKVVLEIVEGDGERAADDERTFPLARLELPVPQPNAEPSSNVFDVDYHYDRSGILKVHATARHTGTVMLDEELDCFGPDGTPIAQGADRELERLLRRIDEPAPRPASSAPPETGASRTEPETWEEPAGEGAPALVVDGRGIMTAGRSAASPRPPSMRLLGSALHEIRRRYAQHHVVAVIGTDLVDLVEYDEQELLERAVQEGLIVTVPSASPQAVLSVAQQLNAVVVSMDDLRRLRLPYPWAAEKERFVKLARVERHWVFT
;
A
#
# COMPACT_ATOMS: atom_id res chain seq x y z
N MET A 1 29.67 -38.15 0.20
CA MET A 1 29.20 -36.77 0.37
C MET A 1 27.87 -36.83 1.11
N ARG A 2 27.67 -36.07 2.19
CA ARG A 2 26.32 -35.82 2.70
C ARG A 2 25.72 -34.74 1.79
N GLY A 3 24.66 -35.05 1.04
CA GLY A 3 24.00 -34.01 0.25
C GLY A 3 23.14 -33.12 1.15
N ALA A 4 22.61 -32.05 0.57
CA ALA A 4 21.85 -31.05 1.31
C ALA A 4 20.57 -31.67 1.89
N SER A 5 20.29 -31.42 3.18
CA SER A 5 19.05 -31.85 3.83
C SER A 5 17.90 -30.86 3.61
N LYS A 6 18.20 -29.67 3.11
CA LYS A 6 17.24 -28.59 2.86
C LYS A 6 17.65 -27.77 1.64
N VAL A 7 16.67 -27.22 0.94
CA VAL A 7 16.81 -26.21 -0.11
C VAL A 7 16.12 -24.94 0.38
N VAL A 8 16.77 -23.80 0.20
CA VAL A 8 16.16 -22.50 0.48
C VAL A 8 15.56 -21.98 -0.82
N LEU A 9 14.25 -21.73 -0.81
CA LEU A 9 13.52 -21.06 -1.87
C LEU A 9 13.33 -19.60 -1.46
N GLU A 10 13.91 -18.68 -2.22
CA GLU A 10 13.71 -17.25 -2.05
C GLU A 10 12.69 -16.78 -3.09
N ILE A 11 11.65 -16.11 -2.61
CA ILE A 11 10.61 -15.50 -3.43
C ILE A 11 10.86 -14.01 -3.39
N VAL A 12 10.94 -13.41 -4.57
CA VAL A 12 11.28 -12.01 -4.73
C VAL A 12 10.32 -11.34 -5.71
N GLU A 13 10.07 -10.06 -5.50
CA GLU A 13 9.27 -9.21 -6.37
C GLU A 13 10.18 -8.22 -7.08
N GLY A 14 10.23 -8.30 -8.40
CA GLY A 14 11.11 -7.46 -9.21
C GLY A 14 10.83 -7.64 -10.70
N ASP A 15 11.60 -6.92 -11.50
CA ASP A 15 11.59 -7.05 -12.96
C ASP A 15 12.13 -8.44 -13.36
N GLY A 16 11.36 -9.20 -14.14
CA GLY A 16 11.70 -10.57 -14.54
C GLY A 16 12.94 -10.67 -15.43
N GLU A 17 13.40 -9.54 -15.99
CA GLU A 17 14.66 -9.45 -16.74
C GLU A 17 15.88 -9.18 -15.84
N ARG A 18 15.68 -9.01 -14.52
CA ARG A 18 16.72 -8.71 -13.53
C ARG A 18 17.03 -9.89 -12.64
N ALA A 19 18.23 -9.85 -12.07
CA ALA A 19 18.65 -10.85 -11.11
C ALA A 19 17.86 -10.73 -9.78
N ALA A 20 17.69 -11.86 -9.09
CA ALA A 20 16.95 -11.92 -7.83
C ALA A 20 17.61 -11.12 -6.69
N ASP A 21 18.90 -10.84 -6.81
CA ASP A 21 19.71 -10.06 -5.87
C ASP A 21 19.94 -8.60 -6.32
N ASP A 22 19.24 -8.14 -7.38
CA ASP A 22 19.25 -6.74 -7.81
C ASP A 22 18.67 -5.82 -6.72
N GLU A 23 19.24 -4.63 -6.54
CA GLU A 23 18.80 -3.64 -5.54
C GLU A 23 17.34 -3.18 -5.71
N ARG A 24 16.75 -3.43 -6.88
CA ARG A 24 15.35 -3.15 -7.19
C ARG A 24 14.43 -4.37 -7.06
N THR A 25 14.99 -5.50 -6.68
CA THR A 25 14.26 -6.74 -6.43
C THR A 25 14.03 -6.86 -4.91
N PHE A 26 12.77 -6.96 -4.52
CA PHE A 26 12.33 -6.95 -3.14
C PHE A 26 12.10 -8.38 -2.65
N PRO A 27 12.83 -8.86 -1.63
CA PRO A 27 12.58 -10.18 -1.08
C PRO A 27 11.21 -10.22 -0.39
N LEU A 28 10.36 -11.13 -0.87
CA LEU A 28 9.03 -11.37 -0.36
C LEU A 28 9.03 -12.44 0.73
N ALA A 29 9.63 -13.60 0.45
CA ALA A 29 9.63 -14.71 1.39
C ALA A 29 10.88 -15.58 1.22
N ARG A 30 11.25 -16.26 2.31
CA ARG A 30 12.32 -17.26 2.31
C ARG A 30 11.80 -18.53 2.95
N LEU A 31 11.75 -19.62 2.18
CA LEU A 31 11.14 -20.89 2.57
C LEU A 31 12.20 -21.98 2.60
N GLU A 32 12.21 -22.79 3.66
CA GLU A 32 13.10 -23.94 3.76
C GLU A 32 12.36 -25.22 3.35
N LEU A 33 12.66 -25.73 2.16
CA LEU A 33 12.10 -26.98 1.65
C LEU A 33 12.97 -28.17 2.10
N PRO A 34 12.42 -29.18 2.79
CA PRO A 34 13.17 -30.36 3.20
C PRO A 34 13.49 -31.24 1.99
N VAL A 35 14.75 -31.64 1.79
CA VAL A 35 15.11 -32.55 0.70
C VAL A 35 14.69 -33.98 1.07
N PRO A 36 13.82 -34.65 0.29
CA PRO A 36 13.31 -35.98 0.66
C PRO A 36 14.39 -37.05 0.68
N GLN A 37 15.40 -36.94 -0.18
CA GLN A 37 16.51 -37.89 -0.25
C GLN A 37 17.87 -37.18 -0.25
N PRO A 38 18.33 -36.68 0.92
CA PRO A 38 19.54 -35.85 1.02
C PRO A 38 20.82 -36.53 0.54
N ASN A 39 20.85 -37.87 0.46
CA ASN A 39 22.04 -38.64 0.06
C ASN A 39 21.92 -39.26 -1.34
N ALA A 40 20.83 -38.98 -2.07
CA ALA A 40 20.63 -39.46 -3.43
C ALA A 40 21.29 -38.54 -4.46
N GLU A 41 21.33 -38.95 -5.73
CA GLU A 41 21.85 -38.09 -6.81
C GLU A 41 21.03 -36.80 -6.93
N PRO A 42 21.66 -35.63 -7.18
CA PRO A 42 20.93 -34.37 -7.30
C PRO A 42 19.80 -34.39 -8.35
N SER A 43 20.01 -35.11 -9.47
CA SER A 43 19.03 -35.33 -10.54
C SER A 43 17.76 -36.07 -10.08
N SER A 44 17.82 -36.78 -8.94
CA SER A 44 16.68 -37.45 -8.31
C SER A 44 15.95 -36.57 -7.29
N ASN A 45 16.48 -35.39 -6.95
CA ASN A 45 15.86 -34.40 -6.07
C ASN A 45 15.40 -33.20 -6.89
N VAL A 46 14.45 -33.44 -7.80
CA VAL A 46 13.80 -32.39 -8.60
C VAL A 46 12.47 -32.03 -7.97
N PHE A 47 12.20 -30.73 -7.84
CA PHE A 47 11.00 -30.18 -7.24
C PHE A 47 10.25 -29.33 -8.26
N ASP A 48 8.93 -29.47 -8.26
CA ASP A 48 8.03 -28.56 -8.95
C ASP A 48 7.45 -27.61 -7.91
N VAL A 49 7.52 -26.31 -8.19
CA VAL A 49 7.00 -25.26 -7.31
C VAL A 49 5.94 -24.50 -8.10
N ASP A 50 4.70 -24.67 -7.65
CA ASP A 50 3.57 -23.88 -8.12
C ASP A 50 3.36 -22.73 -7.13
N TYR A 51 3.29 -21.51 -7.66
CA TYR A 51 2.97 -20.34 -6.88
C TYR A 51 1.74 -19.66 -7.45
N HIS A 52 0.83 -19.25 -6.56
CA HIS A 52 -0.34 -18.49 -6.92
C HIS A 52 -0.40 -17.24 -6.05
N TYR A 53 -0.21 -16.10 -6.69
CA TYR A 53 -0.41 -14.81 -6.06
C TYR A 53 -1.81 -14.30 -6.41
N ASP A 54 -2.66 -14.16 -5.40
CA ASP A 54 -4.03 -13.70 -5.60
C ASP A 54 -4.20 -12.19 -5.38
N ARG A 55 -5.36 -11.66 -5.80
CA ARG A 55 -5.68 -10.23 -5.75
C ARG A 55 -5.85 -9.66 -4.33
N SER A 56 -5.75 -10.50 -3.30
CA SER A 56 -5.77 -10.13 -1.88
C SER A 56 -4.35 -9.92 -1.34
N GLY A 57 -3.32 -10.17 -2.15
CA GLY A 57 -1.92 -10.09 -1.75
C GLY A 57 -1.42 -11.36 -1.04
N ILE A 58 -2.20 -12.43 -1.09
CA ILE A 58 -1.88 -13.70 -0.47
C ILE A 58 -1.09 -14.54 -1.46
N LEU A 59 0.09 -15.00 -1.04
CA LEU A 59 0.92 -15.89 -1.83
C LEU A 59 0.72 -17.33 -1.38
N LYS A 60 0.19 -18.17 -2.26
CA LYS A 60 0.09 -19.62 -2.03
C LYS A 60 1.26 -20.30 -2.71
N VAL A 61 2.01 -21.08 -1.95
CA VAL A 61 3.16 -21.82 -2.45
C VAL A 61 2.93 -23.30 -2.24
N HIS A 62 2.96 -24.04 -3.34
CA HIS A 62 2.82 -25.49 -3.37
C HIS A 62 4.08 -26.09 -3.99
N ALA A 63 4.86 -26.84 -3.21
CA ALA A 63 6.07 -27.50 -3.67
C ALA A 63 5.91 -29.02 -3.60
N THR A 64 6.23 -29.71 -4.70
CA THR A 64 6.09 -31.16 -4.81
C THR A 64 7.37 -31.79 -5.38
N ALA A 65 7.82 -32.89 -4.80
CA ALA A 65 8.90 -33.69 -5.37
C ALA A 65 8.44 -34.36 -6.67
N ARG A 66 9.05 -33.99 -7.80
CA ARG A 66 8.61 -34.39 -9.15
C ARG A 66 8.53 -35.91 -9.35
N HIS A 67 9.50 -36.64 -8.81
CA HIS A 67 9.60 -38.10 -9.02
C HIS A 67 8.69 -38.91 -8.10
N THR A 68 8.36 -38.39 -6.91
CA THR A 68 7.58 -39.12 -5.91
C THR A 68 6.16 -38.58 -5.74
N GLY A 69 5.87 -37.40 -6.29
CA GLY A 69 4.60 -36.69 -6.08
C GLY A 69 4.38 -36.27 -4.62
N THR A 70 5.42 -36.28 -3.78
CA THR A 70 5.30 -35.95 -2.37
C THR A 70 5.24 -34.44 -2.21
N VAL A 71 4.13 -33.94 -1.63
CA VAL A 71 3.99 -32.54 -1.26
C VAL A 71 4.98 -32.23 -0.14
N MET A 72 5.86 -31.27 -0.40
CA MET A 72 6.91 -30.83 0.50
C MET A 72 6.56 -29.53 1.20
N LEU A 73 5.74 -28.70 0.58
CA LEU A 73 5.23 -27.45 1.12
C LEU A 73 3.86 -27.17 0.49
N ASP A 74 2.89 -26.76 1.29
CA ASP A 74 1.57 -26.31 0.84
C ASP A 74 1.10 -25.24 1.83
N GLU A 75 1.58 -24.01 1.62
CA GLU A 75 1.44 -22.93 2.58
C GLU A 75 0.85 -21.68 1.93
N GLU A 76 0.02 -20.99 2.72
CA GLU A 76 -0.48 -19.67 2.43
C GLU A 76 0.36 -18.67 3.22
N LEU A 77 1.07 -17.79 2.51
CA LEU A 77 1.98 -16.79 3.08
C LEU A 77 1.28 -15.43 3.06
N ASP A 78 1.06 -14.89 4.27
CA ASP A 78 0.42 -13.59 4.55
C ASP A 78 1.45 -12.54 5.00
N CYS A 79 2.75 -12.75 4.74
CA CYS A 79 3.84 -11.94 5.30
C CYS A 79 4.97 -11.72 4.28
N PHE A 80 5.35 -10.45 4.05
CA PHE A 80 6.48 -10.09 3.21
C PHE A 80 7.59 -9.40 4.01
N GLY A 81 8.64 -10.15 4.34
CA GLY A 81 9.82 -9.69 5.04
C GLY A 81 11.03 -10.57 4.71
N PRO A 82 12.25 -10.02 4.69
CA PRO A 82 13.47 -10.72 4.24
C PRO A 82 13.84 -11.97 5.08
N ASP A 83 13.21 -12.15 6.24
CA ASP A 83 13.42 -13.24 7.19
C ASP A 83 12.16 -14.09 7.46
N GLY A 84 11.05 -13.83 6.77
CA GLY A 84 9.77 -14.49 7.04
C GLY A 84 9.08 -14.03 8.33
N THR A 85 9.55 -12.93 8.96
CA THR A 85 8.88 -12.33 10.11
C THR A 85 7.66 -11.52 9.63
N PRO A 86 6.49 -11.60 10.31
CA PRO A 86 5.36 -10.73 10.02
C PRO A 86 5.79 -9.26 10.00
N ILE A 87 5.19 -8.44 9.11
CA ILE A 87 5.42 -6.98 8.96
C ILE A 87 4.87 -6.21 10.18
N ALA A 88 5.23 -6.65 11.38
CA ALA A 88 5.08 -5.93 12.63
C ALA A 88 6.40 -5.27 13.04
N GLN A 89 7.55 -5.70 12.49
CA GLN A 89 8.86 -5.13 12.81
C GLN A 89 9.51 -4.53 11.56
N GLY A 90 9.69 -3.20 11.58
CA GLY A 90 10.38 -2.44 10.52
C GLY A 90 9.47 -1.52 9.69
N ALA A 91 8.16 -1.71 9.74
CA ALA A 91 7.19 -0.75 9.17
C ALA A 91 7.40 0.66 9.76
N ASP A 92 7.68 0.74 11.05
CA ASP A 92 7.98 2.01 11.74
C ASP A 92 9.24 2.69 11.16
N ARG A 93 10.26 1.93 10.75
CA ARG A 93 11.51 2.48 10.21
C ARG A 93 11.36 3.00 8.79
N GLU A 94 10.58 2.31 7.95
CA GLU A 94 10.27 2.81 6.60
C GLU A 94 9.27 3.97 6.63
N LEU A 95 8.29 3.93 7.54
CA LEU A 95 7.40 5.05 7.79
C LEU A 95 8.18 6.28 8.31
N GLU A 96 9.08 6.10 9.29
CA GLU A 96 9.97 7.16 9.77
C GLU A 96 10.88 7.72 8.67
N ARG A 97 11.37 6.88 7.75
CA ARG A 97 12.17 7.32 6.60
C ARG A 97 11.36 8.17 5.63
N LEU A 98 10.11 7.80 5.37
CA LEU A 98 9.20 8.55 4.51
C LEU A 98 8.74 9.86 5.16
N LEU A 99 8.43 9.84 6.46
CA LEU A 99 8.06 11.02 7.24
C LEU A 99 9.22 12.04 7.33
N ARG A 100 10.47 11.59 7.48
CA ARG A 100 11.65 12.47 7.49
C ARG A 100 11.86 13.25 6.18
N ARG A 101 11.35 12.76 5.05
CA ARG A 101 11.41 13.47 3.76
C ARG A 101 10.35 14.56 3.62
N ILE A 102 9.33 14.56 4.47
CA ILE A 102 8.27 15.58 4.49
C ILE A 102 8.75 16.83 5.26
N ASP A 103 9.64 16.66 6.25
CA ASP A 103 10.22 17.75 7.05
C ASP A 103 11.44 18.44 6.42
N GLU A 104 11.98 17.94 5.30
CA GLU A 104 13.07 18.60 4.59
C GLU A 104 12.52 19.62 3.58
N PRO A 105 12.83 20.93 3.73
CA PRO A 105 12.42 21.92 2.75
C PRO A 105 13.11 21.63 1.42
N ALA A 106 12.31 21.57 0.34
CA ALA A 106 12.81 21.35 -1.01
C ALA A 106 14.00 22.28 -1.33
N PRO A 107 15.08 21.78 -1.95
CA PRO A 107 16.19 22.63 -2.36
C PRO A 107 15.66 23.66 -3.37
N ARG A 108 15.74 24.94 -2.98
CA ARG A 108 15.34 26.06 -3.84
C ARG A 108 16.13 26.01 -5.16
N PRO A 109 15.47 26.09 -6.32
CA PRO A 109 16.20 26.31 -7.56
C PRO A 109 16.94 27.63 -7.48
N ALA A 110 18.22 27.63 -7.84
CA ALA A 110 19.04 28.82 -7.94
C ALA A 110 18.44 29.77 -8.99
N SER A 111 17.74 30.80 -8.52
CA SER A 111 17.19 31.84 -9.36
C SER A 111 18.34 32.68 -9.93
N SER A 112 18.53 32.60 -11.23
CA SER A 112 19.36 33.52 -12.00
C SER A 112 18.60 34.85 -12.13
N ALA A 113 19.14 35.90 -11.51
CA ALA A 113 18.60 37.24 -11.60
C ALA A 113 18.71 37.82 -13.03
N PRO A 114 17.73 38.62 -13.45
CA PRO A 114 18.02 39.86 -14.15
C PRO A 114 17.38 41.09 -13.46
N PRO A 115 17.87 42.31 -13.74
CA PRO A 115 17.70 43.45 -12.85
C PRO A 115 16.39 44.23 -13.04
N GLU A 116 15.94 44.73 -11.89
CA GLU A 116 15.12 45.91 -11.55
C GLU A 116 14.46 46.73 -12.68
N THR A 117 13.14 46.95 -12.60
CA THR A 117 12.54 48.26 -12.26
C THR A 117 10.99 48.22 -12.31
N GLY A 118 10.34 48.82 -11.30
CA GLY A 118 9.09 49.58 -11.51
C GLY A 118 7.74 48.95 -11.11
N ALA A 119 7.30 49.33 -9.90
CA ALA A 119 5.93 49.76 -9.54
C ALA A 119 4.73 48.77 -9.46
N SER A 120 3.99 48.99 -8.36
CA SER A 120 2.54 48.76 -8.12
C SER A 120 2.03 47.35 -7.79
N ARG A 121 1.94 47.12 -6.47
CA ARG A 121 0.73 46.74 -5.72
C ARG A 121 -0.34 45.95 -6.48
N THR A 122 -0.39 44.65 -6.23
CA THR A 122 -1.64 43.90 -6.00
C THR A 122 -1.29 42.80 -4.99
N GLU A 123 -2.00 42.78 -3.86
CA GLU A 123 -1.84 41.77 -2.81
C GLU A 123 -2.17 40.38 -3.39
N PRO A 124 -1.30 39.37 -3.26
CA PRO A 124 -1.71 37.98 -3.38
C PRO A 124 -2.35 37.57 -2.06
N GLU A 125 -3.55 37.00 -2.17
CA GLU A 125 -4.32 36.38 -1.09
C GLU A 125 -3.39 35.60 -0.16
N THR A 126 -3.49 35.86 1.14
CA THR A 126 -2.79 35.09 2.16
C THR A 126 -3.39 33.68 2.14
N TRP A 127 -2.62 32.68 1.69
CA TRP A 127 -2.97 31.28 1.93
C TRP A 127 -3.01 31.09 3.44
N GLU A 128 -4.22 30.85 3.98
CA GLU A 128 -4.43 30.51 5.38
C GLU A 128 -3.58 29.28 5.73
N GLU A 129 -2.85 29.38 6.85
CA GLU A 129 -2.03 28.31 7.41
C GLU A 129 -2.85 27.03 7.70
N PRO A 130 -2.24 25.84 7.64
CA PRO A 130 -2.98 24.59 7.73
C PRO A 130 -3.40 24.25 9.16
N ALA A 131 -4.64 23.73 9.26
CA ALA A 131 -5.21 22.85 10.29
C ALA A 131 -5.07 23.29 11.76
N GLY A 132 -6.21 23.63 12.38
CA GLY A 132 -6.29 23.90 13.81
C GLY A 132 -5.75 22.74 14.65
N GLU A 133 -4.86 23.06 15.59
CA GLU A 133 -4.44 22.17 16.66
C GLU A 133 -5.67 21.59 17.39
N GLY A 134 -5.94 20.29 17.20
CA GLY A 134 -6.87 19.55 18.07
C GLY A 134 -7.78 18.53 17.40
N ALA A 135 -7.99 18.56 16.07
CA ALA A 135 -8.81 17.55 15.39
C ALA A 135 -7.96 16.31 15.00
N PRO A 136 -8.45 15.08 15.22
CA PRO A 136 -7.76 13.87 14.77
C PRO A 136 -7.64 13.85 13.24
N ALA A 137 -6.63 13.18 12.70
CA ALA A 137 -6.56 12.98 11.25
C ALA A 137 -7.73 12.10 10.75
N LEU A 138 -8.06 12.19 9.45
CA LEU A 138 -8.86 11.18 8.76
C LEU A 138 -7.96 10.36 7.87
N VAL A 139 -8.07 9.05 8.00
CA VAL A 139 -7.47 8.07 7.10
C VAL A 139 -8.55 7.50 6.21
N VAL A 140 -8.39 7.69 4.90
CA VAL A 140 -9.36 7.31 3.88
C VAL A 140 -8.89 6.03 3.18
N ASP A 141 -9.73 5.01 3.16
CA ASP A 141 -9.52 3.82 2.34
C ASP A 141 -9.74 4.15 0.86
N GLY A 142 -8.64 4.26 0.12
CA GLY A 142 -8.67 4.66 -1.29
C GLY A 142 -9.13 3.54 -2.22
N ARG A 143 -8.96 2.26 -1.87
CA ARG A 143 -9.26 1.12 -2.75
C ARG A 143 -10.73 1.09 -3.15
N GLY A 144 -11.62 1.13 -2.15
CA GLY A 144 -13.05 1.12 -2.39
C GLY A 144 -13.51 2.30 -3.25
N ILE A 145 -12.91 3.47 -3.05
CA ILE A 145 -13.25 4.71 -3.76
C ILE A 145 -12.78 4.66 -5.21
N MET A 146 -11.52 4.31 -5.46
CA MET A 146 -10.93 4.25 -6.80
C MET A 146 -11.62 3.18 -7.66
N THR A 147 -12.15 2.14 -7.03
CA THR A 147 -12.84 1.03 -7.70
C THR A 147 -14.37 1.18 -7.70
N ALA A 148 -14.92 2.25 -7.13
CA ALA A 148 -16.36 2.44 -7.01
C ALA A 148 -17.08 2.41 -8.38
N GLY A 149 -18.10 1.56 -8.49
CA GLY A 149 -18.87 1.35 -9.72
C GLY A 149 -18.14 0.54 -10.79
N ARG A 150 -17.02 -0.10 -10.45
CA ARG A 150 -16.28 -1.04 -11.31
C ARG A 150 -16.58 -2.44 -10.83
N SER A 151 -16.91 -3.33 -11.75
CA SER A 151 -17.23 -4.71 -11.45
C SER A 151 -16.52 -5.63 -12.41
N ALA A 152 -16.45 -6.92 -12.11
CA ALA A 152 -15.96 -7.91 -13.06
C ALA A 152 -16.73 -7.88 -14.40
N ALA A 153 -18.00 -7.46 -14.38
CA ALA A 153 -18.84 -7.33 -15.58
C ALA A 153 -18.57 -6.04 -16.38
N SER A 154 -17.94 -5.03 -15.77
CA SER A 154 -17.51 -3.80 -16.44
C SER A 154 -16.13 -3.42 -15.90
N PRO A 155 -15.08 -4.18 -16.26
CA PRO A 155 -13.73 -3.94 -15.76
C PRO A 155 -13.28 -2.57 -16.26
N ARG A 156 -12.87 -1.74 -15.31
CA ARG A 156 -12.22 -0.46 -15.57
C ARG A 156 -11.02 -0.34 -14.65
N PRO A 157 -9.96 0.35 -15.07
CA PRO A 157 -8.85 0.72 -14.22
C PRO A 157 -9.32 1.52 -12.99
N PRO A 158 -8.67 1.38 -11.82
CA PRO A 158 -8.85 2.29 -10.69
C PRO A 158 -8.73 3.75 -11.13
N SER A 159 -9.50 4.66 -10.51
CA SER A 159 -9.48 6.07 -10.91
C SER A 159 -9.11 7.04 -9.80
N MET A 160 -8.07 7.82 -10.08
CA MET A 160 -7.63 8.96 -9.28
C MET A 160 -8.64 10.09 -9.30
N ARG A 161 -9.37 10.30 -10.41
CA ARG A 161 -10.45 11.30 -10.45
C ARG A 161 -11.59 10.95 -9.50
N LEU A 162 -11.89 9.66 -9.32
CA LEU A 162 -12.86 9.25 -8.29
C LEU A 162 -12.34 9.52 -6.89
N LEU A 163 -11.09 9.16 -6.60
CA LEU A 163 -10.45 9.45 -5.31
C LEU A 163 -10.44 10.95 -5.03
N GLY A 164 -10.02 11.77 -6.00
CA GLY A 164 -10.04 13.22 -5.90
C GLY A 164 -11.44 13.78 -5.62
N SER A 165 -12.48 13.26 -6.28
CA SER A 165 -13.85 13.69 -6.01
C SER A 165 -14.33 13.36 -4.59
N ALA A 166 -13.92 12.21 -4.04
CA ALA A 166 -14.24 11.82 -2.68
C ALA A 166 -13.48 12.68 -1.67
N LEU A 167 -12.17 12.84 -1.87
CA LEU A 167 -11.32 13.66 -1.02
C LEU A 167 -11.78 15.12 -0.97
N HIS A 168 -12.25 15.66 -2.10
CA HIS A 168 -12.86 16.99 -2.15
C HIS A 168 -14.06 17.11 -1.21
N GLU A 169 -15.01 16.16 -1.26
CA GLU A 169 -16.19 16.17 -0.38
C GLU A 169 -15.85 15.86 1.09
N ILE A 170 -14.88 14.97 1.33
CA ILE A 170 -14.38 14.68 2.68
C ILE A 170 -13.77 15.96 3.30
N ARG A 171 -12.87 16.64 2.58
CA ARG A 171 -12.24 17.88 3.07
C ARG A 171 -13.26 19.00 3.26
N ARG A 172 -14.29 19.09 2.41
CA ARG A 172 -15.39 20.05 2.60
C ARG A 172 -16.17 19.78 3.89
N ARG A 173 -16.46 18.51 4.18
CA ARG A 173 -17.23 18.10 5.36
C ARG A 173 -16.41 18.14 6.66
N TYR A 174 -15.13 17.80 6.58
CA TYR A 174 -14.19 17.68 7.70
C TYR A 174 -13.05 18.70 7.57
N ALA A 175 -13.38 19.96 7.30
CA ALA A 175 -12.40 21.02 6.97
C ALA A 175 -11.32 21.26 8.05
N GLN A 176 -11.61 20.91 9.30
CA GLN A 176 -10.69 21.05 10.43
C GLN A 176 -9.68 19.90 10.55
N HIS A 177 -9.86 18.82 9.79
CA HIS A 177 -9.06 17.62 9.94
C HIS A 177 -8.04 17.48 8.81
N HIS A 178 -6.87 16.94 9.14
CA HIS A 178 -5.91 16.50 8.14
C HIS A 178 -6.41 15.21 7.48
N VAL A 179 -6.52 15.18 6.14
CA VAL A 179 -7.07 14.05 5.40
C VAL A 179 -5.97 13.39 4.58
N VAL A 180 -5.77 12.09 4.80
CA VAL A 180 -4.80 11.27 4.06
C VAL A 180 -5.51 10.04 3.51
N ALA A 181 -5.30 9.73 2.23
CA ALA A 181 -5.76 8.49 1.65
C ALA A 181 -4.68 7.42 1.67
N VAL A 182 -5.08 6.17 1.92
CA VAL A 182 -4.21 5.00 1.84
C VAL A 182 -4.58 4.22 0.58
N ILE A 183 -3.60 3.96 -0.27
CA ILE A 183 -3.74 3.16 -1.49
C ILE A 183 -2.66 2.08 -1.54
N GLY A 184 -2.96 0.98 -2.22
CA GLY A 184 -2.01 -0.10 -2.42
C GLY A 184 -1.17 0.15 -3.67
N THR A 185 0.09 -0.29 -3.67
CA THR A 185 0.93 -0.28 -4.87
C THR A 185 0.31 -1.13 -5.99
N ASP A 186 -0.42 -2.18 -5.62
CA ASP A 186 -1.23 -2.98 -6.54
C ASP A 186 -2.27 -2.16 -7.34
N LEU A 187 -2.79 -1.07 -6.77
CA LEU A 187 -3.68 -0.15 -7.48
C LEU A 187 -2.92 0.90 -8.27
N VAL A 188 -1.79 1.37 -7.75
CA VAL A 188 -0.91 2.35 -8.41
C VAL A 188 -0.53 1.87 -9.80
N ASP A 189 -0.09 0.62 -9.91
CA ASP A 189 0.34 0.02 -11.17
C ASP A 189 -0.80 -0.17 -12.18
N LEU A 190 -2.05 -0.14 -11.70
CA LEU A 190 -3.26 -0.27 -12.52
C LEU A 190 -3.88 1.08 -12.89
N VAL A 191 -3.38 2.21 -12.37
CA VAL A 191 -3.88 3.53 -12.74
C VAL A 191 -3.53 3.83 -14.20
N GLU A 192 -4.51 4.34 -14.96
CA GLU A 192 -4.31 4.75 -16.34
C GLU A 192 -3.24 5.83 -16.47
N TYR A 193 -2.52 5.81 -17.59
CA TYR A 193 -1.41 6.73 -17.86
C TYR A 193 -1.82 8.21 -17.73
N ASP A 194 -3.05 8.57 -18.14
CA ASP A 194 -3.57 9.94 -18.06
C ASP A 194 -3.90 10.41 -16.63
N GLU A 195 -3.86 9.50 -15.65
CA GLU A 195 -4.11 9.78 -14.24
C GLU A 195 -2.85 9.61 -13.37
N GLN A 196 -1.72 9.16 -13.93
CA GLN A 196 -0.45 8.97 -13.20
C GLN A 196 0.10 10.28 -12.62
N GLU A 197 0.05 11.38 -13.36
CA GLU A 197 0.51 12.69 -12.87
C GLU A 197 -0.30 13.16 -11.64
N LEU A 198 -1.61 12.86 -11.60
CA LEU A 198 -2.46 13.17 -10.44
C LEU A 198 -2.05 12.36 -9.22
N LEU A 199 -1.71 11.09 -9.44
CA LEU A 199 -1.24 10.19 -8.38
C LEU A 199 0.11 10.64 -7.82
N GLU A 200 1.11 10.83 -8.68
CA GLU A 200 2.46 11.25 -8.30
C GLU A 200 2.42 12.55 -7.49
N ARG A 201 1.64 13.54 -7.97
CA ARG A 201 1.44 14.80 -7.29
C ARG A 201 0.79 14.62 -5.92
N ALA A 202 -0.26 13.81 -5.81
CA ALA A 202 -0.95 13.59 -4.55
C ALA A 202 -0.08 12.84 -3.51
N VAL A 203 0.80 11.94 -3.96
CA VAL A 203 1.82 11.30 -3.11
C VAL A 203 2.85 12.33 -2.66
N GLN A 204 3.37 13.15 -3.58
CA GLN A 204 4.36 14.18 -3.27
C GLN A 204 3.82 15.25 -2.30
N GLU A 205 2.54 15.59 -2.40
CA GLU A 205 1.85 16.53 -1.51
C GLU A 205 1.46 15.90 -0.15
N GLY A 206 1.77 14.62 0.08
CA GLY A 206 1.44 13.90 1.32
C GLY A 206 -0.07 13.61 1.50
N LEU A 207 -0.87 13.80 0.45
CA LEU A 207 -2.31 13.52 0.46
C LEU A 207 -2.61 12.01 0.33
N ILE A 208 -1.65 11.27 -0.23
CA ILE A 208 -1.73 9.83 -0.43
C ILE A 208 -0.52 9.14 0.19
N VAL A 209 -0.78 8.10 0.96
CA VAL A 209 0.20 7.14 1.44
C VAL A 209 0.02 5.84 0.66
N THR A 210 1.11 5.37 0.04
CA THR A 210 1.15 4.07 -0.62
C THR A 210 1.61 3.00 0.35
N VAL A 211 0.88 1.88 0.41
CA VAL A 211 1.25 0.67 1.15
C VAL A 211 1.40 -0.50 0.16
N PRO A 212 2.12 -1.59 0.50
CA PRO A 212 2.28 -2.72 -0.42
C PRO A 212 0.95 -3.32 -0.92
N SER A 213 -0.07 -3.31 -0.06
CA SER A 213 -1.44 -3.64 -0.42
C SER A 213 -2.39 -2.82 0.44
N ALA A 214 -3.35 -2.14 -0.18
CA ALA A 214 -4.42 -1.44 0.56
C ALA A 214 -5.46 -2.43 1.08
N SER A 215 -4.99 -3.35 1.93
CA SER A 215 -5.87 -4.21 2.71
C SER A 215 -6.58 -3.36 3.76
N PRO A 216 -7.80 -3.74 4.14
CA PRO A 216 -8.49 -3.11 5.25
C PRO A 216 -7.66 -3.07 6.55
N GLN A 217 -6.78 -4.05 6.79
CA GLN A 217 -5.85 -4.09 7.91
C GLN A 217 -4.78 -2.99 7.80
N ALA A 218 -4.19 -2.78 6.62
CA ALA A 218 -3.18 -1.73 6.41
C ALA A 218 -3.77 -0.35 6.69
N VAL A 219 -5.00 -0.09 6.23
CA VAL A 219 -5.75 1.14 6.51
C VAL A 219 -5.93 1.34 8.02
N LEU A 220 -6.35 0.30 8.74
CA LEU A 220 -6.53 0.35 10.19
C LEU A 220 -5.21 0.56 10.94
N SER A 221 -4.12 -0.08 10.51
CA SER A 221 -2.80 0.12 11.14
C SER A 221 -2.31 1.56 10.99
N VAL A 222 -2.42 2.15 9.80
CA VAL A 222 -2.10 3.58 9.57
C VAL A 222 -2.99 4.49 10.43
N ALA A 223 -4.29 4.21 10.47
CA ALA A 223 -5.22 4.99 11.27
C ALA A 223 -4.96 4.90 12.79
N GLN A 224 -4.55 3.73 13.28
CA GLN A 224 -4.19 3.55 14.69
C GLN A 224 -2.96 4.37 15.05
N GLN A 225 -1.92 4.34 14.23
CA GLN A 225 -0.69 5.10 14.44
C GLN A 225 -0.92 6.62 14.44
N LEU A 226 -1.78 7.10 13.53
CA LEU A 226 -2.13 8.52 13.44
C LEU A 226 -3.22 8.96 14.44
N ASN A 227 -3.69 8.06 15.30
CA ASN A 227 -4.87 8.26 16.15
C ASN A 227 -6.06 8.85 15.35
N ALA A 228 -6.27 8.33 14.16
CA ALA A 228 -7.16 8.88 13.15
C ALA A 228 -8.57 8.25 13.18
N VAL A 229 -9.50 8.96 12.56
CA VAL A 229 -10.82 8.46 12.17
C VAL A 229 -10.72 7.79 10.80
N VAL A 230 -11.31 6.62 10.66
CA VAL A 230 -11.29 5.87 9.39
C VAL A 230 -12.48 6.24 8.54
N VAL A 231 -12.25 6.53 7.25
CA VAL A 231 -13.30 6.70 6.24
C VAL A 231 -13.20 5.56 5.24
N SER A 232 -14.20 4.70 5.16
CA SER A 232 -14.21 3.60 4.18
C SER A 232 -15.60 3.30 3.64
N MET A 233 -15.62 2.68 2.46
CA MET A 233 -16.83 2.10 1.87
C MET A 233 -17.15 0.70 2.43
N ASP A 234 -16.15 0.00 2.98
CA ASP A 234 -16.33 -1.26 3.69
C ASP A 234 -16.90 -1.01 5.09
N ASP A 235 -17.61 -1.97 5.68
CA ASP A 235 -18.11 -1.88 7.04
C ASP A 235 -17.08 -2.32 8.12
N LEU A 236 -15.97 -2.91 7.68
CA LEU A 236 -14.84 -3.39 8.50
C LEU A 236 -15.27 -4.29 9.67
N ARG A 237 -16.47 -4.88 9.64
CA ARG A 237 -17.04 -5.60 10.80
C ARG A 237 -16.17 -6.76 11.24
N ARG A 238 -15.53 -7.44 10.29
CA ARG A 238 -14.64 -8.58 10.54
C ARG A 238 -13.36 -8.18 11.26
N LEU A 239 -12.95 -6.92 11.18
CA LEU A 239 -11.71 -6.41 11.75
C LEU A 239 -11.91 -5.73 13.10
N ARG A 240 -13.14 -5.64 13.62
CA ARG A 240 -13.42 -5.07 14.94
C ARG A 240 -12.85 -5.87 16.10
N LEU A 241 -12.63 -7.18 15.94
CA LEU A 241 -12.01 -8.01 16.98
C LEU A 241 -10.50 -7.73 17.09
N PRO A 242 -9.71 -7.77 16.00
CA PRO A 242 -8.29 -7.40 16.06
C PRO A 242 -8.04 -5.90 16.25
N TYR A 243 -9.00 -5.03 15.87
CA TYR A 243 -8.94 -3.58 16.07
C TYR A 243 -10.19 -3.06 16.82
N PRO A 244 -10.30 -3.30 18.15
CA PRO A 244 -11.48 -2.91 18.93
C PRO A 244 -11.76 -1.41 18.90
N TRP A 245 -10.71 -0.60 18.81
CA TRP A 245 -10.82 0.86 18.75
C TRP A 245 -11.61 1.33 17.53
N ALA A 246 -11.61 0.58 16.43
CA ALA A 246 -12.36 0.94 15.22
C ALA A 246 -13.89 0.83 15.41
N ALA A 247 -14.34 0.13 16.46
CA ALA A 247 -15.74 0.06 16.85
C ALA A 247 -16.15 1.18 17.83
N GLU A 248 -15.20 1.97 18.33
CA GLU A 248 -15.51 3.10 19.19
C GLU A 248 -16.28 4.18 18.43
N LYS A 249 -17.11 4.91 19.18
CA LYS A 249 -17.88 6.02 18.62
C LYS A 249 -16.92 7.05 18.00
N GLU A 250 -17.27 7.58 16.84
CA GLU A 250 -16.51 8.63 16.15
C GLU A 250 -15.13 8.20 15.59
N ARG A 251 -14.77 6.91 15.66
CA ARG A 251 -13.54 6.37 15.03
C ARG A 251 -13.73 5.85 13.62
N PHE A 252 -14.97 5.76 13.16
CA PHE A 252 -15.31 5.25 11.84
C PHE A 252 -16.42 6.09 11.20
N VAL A 253 -16.23 6.42 9.93
CA VAL A 253 -17.20 7.10 9.07
C VAL A 253 -17.40 6.24 7.84
N LYS A 254 -18.64 5.82 7.60
CA LYS A 254 -18.95 5.09 6.38
C LYS A 254 -19.17 6.06 5.24
N LEU A 255 -18.64 5.72 4.08
CA LEU A 255 -18.81 6.46 2.83
C LEU A 255 -19.52 5.59 1.81
N ALA A 256 -20.40 6.18 1.01
CA ALA A 256 -21.00 5.53 -0.15
C ALA A 256 -21.07 6.48 -1.33
N ARG A 257 -20.98 5.92 -2.53
CA ARG A 257 -21.21 6.66 -3.77
C ARG A 257 -22.63 6.39 -4.27
N VAL A 258 -23.42 7.46 -4.41
CA VAL A 258 -24.76 7.42 -5.03
C VAL A 258 -24.70 8.30 -6.26
N GLU A 259 -24.74 7.70 -7.44
CA GLU A 259 -24.53 8.39 -8.72
C GLU A 259 -23.22 9.20 -8.78
N ARG A 260 -23.32 10.52 -8.68
CA ARG A 260 -22.20 11.48 -8.68
C ARG A 260 -21.93 12.11 -7.31
N HIS A 261 -22.63 11.65 -6.27
CA HIS A 261 -22.55 12.21 -4.92
C HIS A 261 -21.94 11.22 -3.92
N TRP A 262 -21.23 11.79 -2.95
CA TRP A 262 -20.63 11.07 -1.83
C TRP A 262 -21.50 11.27 -0.58
N VAL A 263 -21.97 10.18 0.01
CA VAL A 263 -22.86 10.17 1.17
C VAL A 263 -22.12 9.57 2.37
N PHE A 264 -22.26 10.21 3.53
CA PHE A 264 -21.60 9.84 4.78
C PHE A 264 -22.65 9.32 5.77
N THR A 265 -22.37 8.21 6.45
CA THR A 265 -23.27 7.59 7.44
C THR A 265 -22.53 7.09 8.67
#